data_AF-T1H2A8-F1
#
_entry.id   AF-T1H2A8-F1
#
_cell.length_a   1.000
_cell.length_b   1.000
_cell.length_c   1.000
_cell.angle_alpha   90.00
_cell.angle_beta   90.00
_cell.angle_gamma   90.00
#
_symmetry.space_group_name_H-M   'P 1'
#
loop_
_entity.id
_entity.type
_entity.pdbx_description
1 polymer ?
#
loop_
_entity_poly.entity_id
_entity_poly.type
_entity_poly.pdbx_seq_one_letter_code
_entity_poly.pdbx_strand_id
1 'polypeptide(L)'
;CQDHKLITEPTKVPIVNRNQNCQPGLEHLKYGRFLRVETHCNGGASVVHMYQDEIDSLSPEEMDELVDEFFSVCFAEDENGYAQHVMGIVHDAAAYLPDMLEHLAENYSTLTVKAGVLGRNSDIETCTVSQYNEQVCKNYSQGTFRYGPLHQISLVGKVHEEVGGYFPDLLGRIEA
;
A
#
# COMPACT_ATOMS: atom_id res chain seq x y z
N CYS A 1 26.20 12.54 -14.75
CA CYS A 1 26.18 13.87 -14.10
C CYS A 1 24.71 14.26 -13.94
N GLN A 2 24.06 14.17 -12.78
CA GLN A 2 24.50 14.22 -11.40
C GLN A 2 23.71 13.20 -10.58
N ASP A 3 24.36 12.65 -9.55
CA ASP A 3 23.74 11.93 -8.45
C ASP A 3 22.57 12.75 -7.86
N HIS A 4 21.36 12.21 -7.95
CA HIS A 4 20.22 12.65 -7.14
C HIS A 4 19.81 11.48 -6.24
N LYS A 5 20.65 11.18 -5.25
CA LYS A 5 20.19 10.58 -3.99
C LYS A 5 19.44 11.67 -3.21
N LEU A 6 18.21 11.95 -3.63
CA LEU A 6 17.21 12.53 -2.74
C LEU A 6 16.40 11.36 -2.19
N ILE A 7 16.98 10.66 -1.23
CA ILE A 7 16.19 9.91 -0.26
C ILE A 7 15.55 10.99 0.62
N THR A 8 14.45 11.55 0.14
CA THR A 8 13.54 12.32 1.00
C THR A 8 12.97 11.30 1.96
N GLU A 9 13.36 11.39 3.24
CA GLU A 9 12.73 10.57 4.27
C GLU A 9 11.20 10.75 4.17
N PRO A 10 10.42 9.66 4.23
CA PRO A 10 8.98 9.77 4.19
C PRO A 10 8.57 10.72 5.32
N THR A 11 7.80 11.75 4.97
CA THR A 11 7.28 12.70 5.96
C THR A 11 6.31 11.92 6.84
N LYS A 12 6.81 11.39 7.95
CA LYS A 12 6.02 10.64 8.93
C LYS A 12 4.85 11.51 9.36
N VAL A 13 3.65 10.94 9.40
CA VAL A 13 2.48 11.63 9.95
C VAL A 13 2.85 12.08 11.38
N PRO A 14 2.86 13.40 11.66
CA PRO A 14 3.32 13.90 12.95
C PRO A 14 2.46 13.31 14.06
N ILE A 15 3.11 12.77 15.10
CA ILE A 15 2.51 12.08 16.25
C ILE A 15 1.35 12.88 16.87
N VAL A 16 1.46 14.22 16.82
CA VAL A 16 0.50 15.18 17.38
C VAL A 16 -0.92 15.04 16.79
N ASN A 17 -1.07 14.54 15.57
CA ASN A 17 -2.38 14.43 14.91
C ASN A 17 -2.99 13.02 14.93
N ARG A 18 -2.25 12.00 15.41
CA ARG A 18 -2.67 10.59 15.29
C ARG A 18 -3.95 10.27 16.09
N ASN A 19 -4.21 10.99 17.18
CA ASN A 19 -5.37 10.76 18.05
C ASN A 19 -6.57 11.66 17.75
N GLN A 20 -6.53 12.46 16.67
CA GLN A 20 -7.64 13.35 16.34
C GLN A 20 -8.88 12.53 15.98
N ASN A 21 -10.03 12.89 16.55
CA ASN A 21 -11.33 12.23 16.31
C ASN A 21 -11.37 10.72 16.61
N CYS A 22 -10.45 10.22 17.43
CA CYS A 22 -10.43 8.80 17.83
C CYS A 22 -11.49 8.51 18.88
N GLN A 23 -12.31 7.48 18.65
CA GLN A 23 -13.29 7.03 19.64
C GLN A 23 -12.65 6.14 20.71
N PRO A 24 -12.96 6.35 22.00
CA PRO A 24 -12.65 5.38 23.05
C PRO A 24 -13.54 4.14 22.91
N GLY A 25 -13.04 2.96 23.27
CA GLY A 25 -13.83 1.72 23.20
C GLY A 25 -13.02 0.44 23.11
N LEU A 26 -11.74 0.53 22.75
CA LEU A 26 -10.83 -0.62 22.60
C LEU A 26 -10.03 -0.92 23.88
N GLU A 27 -10.40 -0.34 25.03
CA GLU A 27 -9.66 -0.50 26.30
C GLU A 27 -9.68 -1.94 26.86
N HIS A 28 -10.66 -2.73 26.42
CA HIS A 28 -10.81 -4.14 26.80
C HIS A 28 -9.87 -5.07 26.02
N LEU A 29 -9.26 -4.58 24.95
CA LEU A 29 -8.35 -5.31 24.08
C LEU A 29 -6.91 -5.23 24.59
N LYS A 30 -6.12 -6.29 24.37
CA LYS A 30 -4.74 -6.37 24.89
C LYS A 30 -3.84 -5.33 24.21
N TYR A 31 -4.04 -5.11 22.92
CA TYR A 31 -3.27 -4.21 22.09
C TYR A 31 -4.08 -2.98 21.63
N GLY A 32 -5.29 -2.77 22.17
CA GLY A 32 -6.18 -1.67 21.82
C GLY A 32 -5.55 -0.27 21.93
N ARG A 33 -4.47 -0.12 22.70
CA ARG A 33 -3.67 1.12 22.76
C ARG A 33 -2.98 1.52 21.45
N PHE A 34 -2.73 0.56 20.56
CA PHE A 34 -2.10 0.78 19.25
C PHE A 34 -3.15 1.05 18.14
N LEU A 35 -4.41 0.67 18.38
CA LEU A 35 -5.51 0.82 17.46
C LEU A 35 -6.22 2.16 17.68
N ARG A 36 -6.60 2.80 16.58
CA ARG A 36 -7.28 4.09 16.60
C ARG A 36 -8.45 4.09 15.63
N VAL A 37 -9.65 4.31 16.14
CA VAL A 37 -10.86 4.36 15.31
C VAL A 37 -11.22 5.82 15.04
N GLU A 38 -10.92 6.29 13.84
CA GLU A 38 -11.28 7.64 13.39
C GLU A 38 -12.65 7.62 12.73
N THR A 39 -13.54 8.55 13.10
CA THR A 39 -14.83 8.75 12.40
C THR A 39 -14.76 9.99 11.51
N HIS A 40 -14.97 9.81 10.20
CA HIS A 40 -14.91 10.91 9.24
C HIS A 40 -16.02 11.94 9.50
N CYS A 41 -15.63 13.20 9.74
CA CYS A 41 -16.53 14.26 10.22
C CYS A 41 -17.74 14.54 9.31
N ASN A 42 -17.57 14.41 7.99
CA ASN A 42 -18.66 14.70 7.04
C ASN A 42 -19.48 13.45 6.67
N GLY A 43 -18.85 12.27 6.71
CA GLY A 43 -19.43 11.04 6.18
C GLY A 43 -19.91 10.06 7.25
N GLY A 44 -19.48 10.22 8.50
CA GLY A 44 -19.84 9.35 9.62
C GLY A 44 -19.25 7.93 9.56
N ALA A 45 -18.58 7.57 8.46
CA ALA A 45 -17.89 6.29 8.33
C ALA A 45 -16.66 6.23 9.23
N SER A 46 -16.33 5.05 9.74
CA SER A 46 -15.21 4.82 10.64
C SER A 46 -14.07 4.05 9.97
N VAL A 47 -12.83 4.45 10.24
CA VAL A 47 -11.60 3.85 9.73
C VAL A 47 -10.71 3.48 10.91
N VAL A 48 -10.14 2.28 10.87
CA VAL A 48 -9.22 1.79 11.89
C VAL A 48 -7.80 2.07 11.44
N HIS A 49 -7.01 2.73 12.29
CA HIS A 49 -5.63 3.08 12.04
C HIS A 49 -4.68 2.40 13.01
N MET A 50 -3.52 2.02 12.52
CA MET A 50 -2.36 1.56 13.28
C MET A 50 -1.09 2.17 12.66
N TYR A 51 -0.02 2.31 13.44
CA TYR A 51 1.23 2.90 12.97
C TYR A 51 2.40 1.96 13.21
N GLN A 52 3.16 1.65 12.16
CA GLN A 52 4.27 0.69 12.21
C GLN A 52 5.31 1.07 13.28
N ASP A 53 5.64 2.35 13.39
CA ASP A 53 6.64 2.85 14.36
C ASP A 53 6.26 2.65 15.84
N GLU A 54 4.98 2.44 16.14
CA GLU A 54 4.51 2.17 17.50
C GLU A 54 4.55 0.68 17.86
N ILE A 55 4.47 -0.19 16.85
CA ILE A 55 4.40 -1.65 17.01
C ILE A 55 5.73 -2.35 16.71
N ASP A 56 6.71 -1.63 16.14
CA ASP A 56 8.08 -2.13 15.88
C ASP A 56 8.80 -2.67 17.12
N SER A 57 8.36 -2.29 18.32
CA SER A 57 8.94 -2.75 19.59
C SER A 57 8.41 -4.10 20.09
N LEU A 58 7.36 -4.63 19.48
CA LEU A 58 6.71 -5.89 19.88
C LEU A 58 7.53 -7.11 19.45
N SER A 59 7.44 -8.20 20.21
CA SER A 59 8.01 -9.48 19.78
C SER A 59 7.21 -10.09 18.60
N PRO A 60 7.77 -11.04 17.84
CA PRO A 60 7.02 -11.73 16.78
C PRO A 60 5.73 -12.37 17.28
N GLU A 61 5.75 -12.96 18.47
CA GLU A 61 4.56 -13.57 19.08
C GLU A 61 3.50 -12.52 19.45
N GLU A 62 3.94 -11.37 19.99
CA GLU A 62 3.03 -10.26 20.29
C GLU A 62 2.45 -9.63 19.01
N MET A 63 3.23 -9.62 17.93
CA MET A 63 2.80 -9.15 16.61
C MET A 63 1.71 -10.04 16.04
N ASP A 64 1.87 -11.37 16.09
CA ASP A 64 0.87 -12.32 15.62
C ASP A 64 -0.47 -12.13 16.36
N GLU A 65 -0.41 -11.99 17.69
CA GLU A 65 -1.62 -11.73 18.49
C GLU A 65 -2.24 -10.35 18.18
N LEU A 66 -1.42 -9.33 17.95
CA LEU A 66 -1.88 -8.00 17.53
C LEU A 66 -2.59 -8.05 16.17
N VAL A 67 -2.08 -8.83 15.21
CA VAL A 67 -2.68 -8.98 13.88
C VAL A 67 -4.08 -9.60 13.99
N ASP A 68 -4.22 -10.66 14.78
CA ASP A 68 -5.52 -11.29 15.04
C ASP A 68 -6.52 -10.30 15.68
N GLU A 69 -6.07 -9.54 16.67
CA GLU A 69 -6.89 -8.54 17.34
C GLU A 69 -7.27 -7.39 16.38
N PHE A 70 -6.33 -6.95 15.54
CA PHE A 70 -6.58 -5.92 14.53
C PHE A 70 -7.59 -6.37 13.49
N PHE A 71 -7.53 -7.62 13.02
CA PHE A 71 -8.53 -8.16 12.10
C PHE A 71 -9.89 -8.35 12.76
N SER A 72 -9.93 -8.77 14.03
CA SER A 72 -11.18 -8.86 14.78
C SER A 72 -11.88 -7.50 14.88
N VAL A 73 -11.13 -6.39 14.96
CA VAL A 73 -11.71 -5.05 14.95
C VAL A 73 -12.04 -4.61 13.54
N CYS A 74 -11.08 -4.64 12.60
CA CYS A 74 -11.27 -4.12 11.23
C CYS A 74 -12.41 -4.81 10.47
N PHE A 75 -12.56 -6.12 10.65
CA PHE A 75 -13.60 -6.92 10.02
C PHE A 75 -14.78 -7.21 10.96
N ALA A 76 -14.93 -6.45 12.04
CA ALA A 76 -16.08 -6.58 12.92
C ALA A 76 -17.37 -6.27 12.14
N GLU A 77 -18.39 -7.09 12.35
CA GLU A 77 -19.73 -6.91 11.78
C GLU A 77 -20.74 -6.59 12.89
N ASP A 78 -21.82 -5.88 12.54
CA ASP A 78 -22.95 -5.66 13.45
C ASP A 78 -23.88 -6.89 13.52
N GLU A 79 -24.95 -6.82 14.32
CA GLU A 79 -25.92 -7.92 14.45
C GLU A 79 -26.63 -8.29 13.13
N ASN A 80 -26.57 -7.41 12.13
CA ASN A 80 -27.19 -7.61 10.81
C ASN A 80 -26.17 -8.08 9.75
N GLY A 81 -24.90 -8.27 10.12
CA GLY A 81 -23.82 -8.68 9.21
C GLY A 81 -23.25 -7.54 8.37
N TYR A 82 -23.41 -6.28 8.79
CA TYR A 82 -22.76 -5.14 8.13
C TYR A 82 -21.42 -4.81 8.79
N ALA A 83 -20.39 -4.58 7.98
CA ALA A 83 -19.09 -4.15 8.48
C ALA A 83 -19.20 -2.85 9.29
N GLN A 84 -18.64 -2.85 10.50
CA GLN A 84 -18.65 -1.71 11.41
C GLN A 84 -17.70 -0.60 10.95
N HIS A 85 -16.60 -0.98 10.29
CA HIS A 85 -15.57 -0.10 9.77
C HIS A 85 -15.42 -0.25 8.26
N VAL A 86 -15.11 0.84 7.56
CA VAL A 86 -15.01 0.82 6.08
C VAL A 86 -13.62 0.48 5.58
N MET A 87 -12.58 0.65 6.41
CA MET A 87 -11.19 0.43 6.04
C MET A 87 -10.31 0.26 7.28
N GLY A 88 -9.29 -0.59 7.17
CA GLY A 88 -8.15 -0.64 8.08
C GLY A 88 -6.90 -0.10 7.38
N ILE A 89 -6.14 0.76 8.04
CA ILE A 89 -4.91 1.36 7.51
C ILE A 89 -3.78 1.15 8.51
N VAL A 90 -2.74 0.43 8.10
CA VAL A 90 -1.47 0.37 8.84
C VAL A 90 -0.48 1.31 8.16
N HIS A 91 -0.21 2.44 8.81
CA HIS A 91 0.68 3.46 8.28
C HIS A 91 2.12 2.97 8.30
N ASP A 92 2.84 3.15 7.19
CA ASP A 92 4.26 2.81 7.00
C ASP A 92 4.59 1.30 7.04
N ALA A 93 3.57 0.42 7.02
CA ALA A 93 3.76 -1.03 7.10
C ALA A 93 4.57 -1.62 5.93
N ALA A 94 4.45 -1.03 4.74
CA ALA A 94 5.12 -1.49 3.53
C ALA A 94 6.52 -0.86 3.31
N ALA A 95 7.06 -0.13 4.29
CA ALA A 95 8.33 0.60 4.12
C ALA A 95 9.54 -0.31 3.84
N TYR A 96 9.45 -1.59 4.17
CA TYR A 96 10.48 -2.60 3.91
C TYR A 96 10.47 -3.10 2.45
N LEU A 97 9.38 -2.87 1.71
CA LEU A 97 9.27 -3.29 0.31
C LEU A 97 10.14 -2.38 -0.58
N PRO A 98 10.87 -2.94 -1.55
CA PRO A 98 11.57 -2.14 -2.54
C PRO A 98 10.59 -1.39 -3.45
N ASP A 99 11.08 -0.41 -4.21
CA ASP A 99 10.30 0.13 -5.32
C ASP A 99 9.99 -1.01 -6.30
N MET A 100 8.72 -1.40 -6.34
CA MET A 100 8.28 -2.56 -7.13
C MET A 100 8.45 -2.32 -8.64
N LEU A 101 8.32 -1.08 -9.11
CA LEU A 101 8.48 -0.77 -10.53
C LEU A 101 9.96 -0.85 -10.94
N GLU A 102 10.85 -0.32 -10.11
CA GLU A 102 12.30 -0.46 -10.31
C GLU A 102 12.73 -1.93 -10.24
N HIS A 103 12.29 -2.67 -9.23
CA HIS A 103 12.58 -4.10 -9.07
C HIS A 103 12.14 -4.93 -10.28
N LEU A 104 10.94 -4.67 -10.82
CA LEU A 104 10.46 -5.32 -12.04
C LEU A 104 11.28 -4.91 -13.28
N ALA A 105 11.70 -3.65 -13.38
CA ALA A 105 12.51 -3.16 -14.50
C ALA A 105 13.91 -3.81 -14.53
N GLU A 106 14.53 -4.04 -13.37
CA GLU A 106 15.85 -4.66 -13.26
C GLU A 106 15.80 -6.18 -13.50
N ASN A 107 14.88 -6.88 -12.83
CA ASN A 107 14.85 -8.35 -12.83
C ASN A 107 14.02 -8.94 -13.97
N TYR A 108 13.05 -8.19 -14.49
CA TYR A 108 12.09 -8.62 -15.52
C TYR A 108 11.99 -7.63 -16.68
N SER A 109 13.12 -7.02 -17.08
CA SER A 109 13.19 -5.92 -18.06
C SER A 109 12.43 -6.12 -19.38
N THR A 110 12.32 -7.36 -19.87
CA THR A 110 11.64 -7.73 -21.12
C THR A 110 10.15 -8.04 -20.95
N LEU A 111 9.63 -8.02 -19.72
CA LEU A 111 8.22 -8.24 -19.43
C LEU A 111 7.38 -7.20 -20.17
N THR A 112 6.48 -7.68 -21.02
CA THR A 112 5.51 -6.83 -21.72
C THR A 112 4.45 -6.36 -20.74
N VAL A 113 4.26 -5.05 -20.67
CA VAL A 113 3.25 -4.38 -19.85
C VAL A 113 2.35 -3.50 -20.71
N LYS A 114 1.19 -3.16 -20.17
CA LYS A 114 0.21 -2.27 -20.81
C LYS A 114 0.12 -0.97 -20.01
N ALA A 115 0.24 0.17 -20.69
CA ALA A 115 0.05 1.49 -20.10
C ALA A 115 -1.07 2.23 -20.84
N GLY A 116 -1.92 2.95 -20.10
CA GLY A 116 -2.94 3.81 -20.72
C GLY A 116 -2.31 5.06 -21.32
N VAL A 117 -2.92 5.68 -22.33
CA VAL A 117 -2.39 6.95 -22.88
C VAL A 117 -3.02 8.15 -22.19
N LEU A 118 -2.20 9.07 -21.68
CA LEU A 118 -2.71 10.27 -21.00
C LEU A 118 -3.53 11.14 -21.97
N GLY A 119 -4.77 11.45 -21.60
CA GLY A 119 -5.71 12.22 -22.43
C GLY A 119 -6.46 11.42 -23.48
N ARG A 120 -6.24 10.10 -23.57
CA ARG A 120 -7.00 9.18 -24.45
C ARG A 120 -7.37 7.91 -23.69
N ASN A 121 -8.51 7.97 -23.00
CA ASN A 121 -8.92 6.94 -22.03
C ASN A 121 -9.09 5.53 -22.61
N SER A 122 -9.27 5.38 -23.93
CA SER A 122 -9.40 4.08 -24.60
C SER A 122 -8.09 3.53 -25.17
N ASP A 123 -7.05 4.35 -25.28
CA ASP A 123 -5.83 3.99 -25.98
C ASP A 123 -4.87 3.30 -25.01
N ILE A 124 -4.39 2.12 -25.41
CA ILE A 124 -3.45 1.30 -24.64
C ILE A 124 -2.15 1.20 -25.43
N GLU A 125 -1.05 1.57 -24.79
CA GLU A 125 0.30 1.38 -25.28
C GLU A 125 0.90 0.10 -24.66
N THR A 126 1.49 -0.74 -25.50
CA THR A 126 2.19 -1.94 -25.06
C THR A 126 3.69 -1.69 -25.18
N CYS A 127 4.40 -1.77 -24.05
CA CYS A 127 5.85 -1.56 -23.97
C CYS A 127 6.48 -2.59 -23.02
N THR A 128 7.79 -2.60 -22.87
CA THR A 128 8.43 -3.39 -21.82
C THR A 128 8.42 -2.63 -20.48
N VAL A 129 8.46 -3.34 -19.36
CA VAL A 129 8.51 -2.70 -18.04
C VAL A 129 9.74 -1.79 -17.87
N SER A 130 10.87 -2.16 -18.48
CA SER A 130 12.07 -1.32 -18.50
C SER A 130 11.84 0.00 -19.24
N GLN A 131 11.18 -0.04 -20.41
CA GLN A 131 10.81 1.18 -21.13
C GLN A 131 9.80 2.02 -20.35
N TYR A 132 8.82 1.38 -19.70
CA TYR A 132 7.84 2.06 -18.88
C TYR A 132 8.51 2.78 -17.70
N ASN A 133 9.41 2.11 -16.96
CA ASN A 133 10.18 2.71 -15.87
C ASN A 133 11.00 3.93 -16.35
N GLU A 134 11.69 3.83 -17.50
CA GLU A 134 12.43 4.95 -18.07
C GLU A 134 11.52 6.16 -18.34
N GLN A 135 10.32 5.93 -18.90
CA GLN A 135 9.34 7.00 -19.15
C GLN A 135 8.82 7.62 -17.86
N VAL A 136 8.55 6.82 -16.82
CA VAL A 136 8.13 7.34 -15.50
C VAL A 136 9.23 8.24 -14.92
N CYS A 137 10.47 7.74 -14.85
CA CYS A 137 11.62 8.48 -14.32
C CYS A 137 11.88 9.78 -15.09
N LYS A 138 11.84 9.73 -16.43
CA LYS A 138 12.07 10.89 -17.30
C LYS A 138 10.98 11.96 -17.16
N ASN A 139 9.75 11.56 -16.92
CA ASN A 139 8.60 12.46 -16.87
C ASN A 139 8.17 12.83 -15.44
N TYR A 140 8.87 12.34 -14.42
CA TYR A 140 8.62 12.65 -13.01
C TYR A 140 8.97 14.11 -12.67
N SER A 141 8.07 14.76 -11.95
CA SER A 141 8.28 16.08 -11.37
C SER A 141 7.34 16.29 -10.18
N GLN A 142 7.92 16.58 -9.02
CA GLN A 142 7.20 17.06 -7.82
C GLN A 142 6.00 16.17 -7.41
N GLY A 143 6.21 14.85 -7.32
CA GLY A 143 5.18 13.90 -6.86
C GLY A 143 4.20 13.42 -7.93
N THR A 144 4.36 13.86 -9.19
CA THR A 144 3.57 13.33 -10.32
C THR A 144 4.49 13.00 -11.49
N PHE A 145 4.02 12.19 -12.45
CA PHE A 145 4.72 11.96 -13.70
C PHE A 145 3.77 12.14 -14.89
N ARG A 146 4.30 12.66 -16.00
CA ARG A 146 3.51 12.97 -17.21
C ARG A 146 3.57 11.81 -18.20
N TYR A 147 3.16 10.62 -17.77
CA TYR A 147 3.05 9.44 -18.61
C TYR A 147 1.81 8.62 -18.22
N GLY A 148 1.50 7.62 -19.03
CA GLY A 148 0.36 6.74 -18.85
C GLY A 148 0.34 5.94 -17.56
N PRO A 149 -0.83 5.66 -16.94
CA PRO A 149 -0.90 4.74 -15.81
C PRO A 149 -0.61 3.30 -16.28
N LEU A 150 0.15 2.56 -15.48
CA LEU A 150 0.40 1.14 -15.68
C LEU A 150 -0.89 0.36 -15.38
N HIS A 151 -1.31 -0.51 -16.30
CA HIS A 151 -2.39 -1.45 -16.02
C HIS A 151 -1.90 -2.55 -15.06
N GLN A 152 -2.85 -3.16 -14.35
CA GLN A 152 -2.56 -4.23 -13.40
C GLN A 152 -1.69 -5.34 -14.02
N ILE A 153 -0.71 -5.80 -13.25
CA ILE A 153 0.17 -6.92 -13.60
C ILE A 153 -0.16 -8.06 -12.65
N SER A 154 -0.50 -9.23 -13.19
CA SER A 154 -0.71 -10.41 -12.37
C SER A 154 0.62 -10.96 -11.86
N LEU A 155 0.70 -11.21 -10.55
CA LEU A 155 1.89 -11.75 -9.89
C LEU A 155 1.94 -13.29 -9.79
N VAL A 156 0.79 -13.93 -10.01
CA VAL A 156 0.57 -15.38 -9.80
C VAL A 156 0.33 -16.13 -11.11
N GLY A 157 0.62 -15.49 -12.24
CA GLY A 157 0.40 -16.03 -13.57
C GLY A 157 -0.71 -15.31 -14.34
N LYS A 158 -0.59 -15.33 -15.66
CA LYS A 158 -1.52 -14.64 -16.56
C LYS A 158 -2.76 -15.49 -16.86
N VAL A 159 -3.93 -14.86 -16.84
CA VAL A 159 -5.15 -15.41 -17.45
C VAL A 159 -5.54 -14.51 -18.63
N HIS A 160 -5.81 -15.12 -19.78
CA HIS A 160 -6.26 -14.42 -21.00
C HIS A 160 -5.39 -13.20 -21.39
N GLU A 161 -5.97 -12.00 -21.43
CA GLU A 161 -5.35 -10.76 -21.93
C GLU A 161 -4.54 -9.99 -20.87
N GLU A 162 -4.45 -10.52 -19.66
CA GLU A 162 -3.67 -9.91 -18.58
C GLU A 162 -2.18 -9.98 -18.87
N VAL A 163 -1.47 -8.94 -18.44
CA VAL A 163 -0.01 -8.92 -18.43
C VAL A 163 0.48 -9.43 -17.09
N GLY A 164 1.61 -10.14 -17.08
CA GLY A 164 2.19 -10.69 -15.87
C GLY A 164 2.82 -12.05 -16.04
N GLY A 165 3.11 -12.66 -14.91
CA GLY A 165 3.89 -13.88 -14.80
C GLY A 165 3.82 -14.40 -13.37
N TYR A 166 4.65 -15.40 -13.06
CA TYR A 166 4.83 -15.88 -11.70
C TYR A 166 6.15 -15.31 -11.15
N PHE A 167 6.06 -14.50 -10.10
CA PHE A 167 7.21 -13.78 -9.51
C PHE A 167 7.42 -14.22 -8.05
N PRO A 168 8.06 -15.39 -7.83
CA PRO A 168 8.21 -15.96 -6.49
C PRO A 168 9.05 -15.09 -5.55
N ASP A 169 9.98 -14.30 -6.08
CA ASP A 169 10.80 -13.36 -5.33
C ASP A 169 9.99 -12.17 -4.79
N LEU A 170 9.03 -11.66 -5.57
CA LEU A 170 8.15 -10.58 -5.14
C LEU A 170 7.08 -11.10 -4.16
N LEU A 171 6.51 -12.28 -4.44
CA LEU A 171 5.56 -12.93 -3.52
C LEU A 171 6.21 -13.20 -2.16
N GLY A 172 7.43 -13.75 -2.15
CA GLY A 172 8.17 -13.99 -0.92
C GLY A 172 8.53 -12.73 -0.13
N ARG A 173 8.52 -11.54 -0.75
CA ARG A 173 8.68 -10.27 -0.03
C ARG A 173 7.37 -9.77 0.58
N ILE A 174 6.23 -10.03 -0.05
CA ILE A 174 4.91 -9.64 0.47
C ILE A 174 4.48 -10.58 1.60
N GLU A 175 4.87 -11.85 1.53
CA GLU A 175 4.58 -12.87 2.54
C GLU A 175 5.52 -12.87 3.75
N ALA A 176 6.64 -12.13 3.67
CA ALA A 176 7.64 -12.02 4.73
C ALA A 176 7.26 -10.99 5.80
#